data_AF-A0A226EHB8-F1
#
_entry.id   AF-A0A226EHB8-F1
#
_cell.length_a   1.000
_cell.length_b   1.000
_cell.length_c   1.000
_cell.angle_alpha   90.00
_cell.angle_beta   90.00
_cell.angle_gamma   90.00
#
_symmetry.space_group_name_H-M   'P 1'
#
loop_
_entity.id
_entity.type
_entity.pdbx_description
1 polymer ?
#
loop_
_entity_poly.entity_id
_entity_poly.type
_entity_poly.pdbx_seq_one_letter_code
_entity_poly.pdbx_strand_id
1 'polypeptide(L)'
;MVKMDLKKVFVIGTAGFVVISLGLFYVLTNSTRITSGRSQREVNLENMERKLQSLEEAFQSHKMSMKELEKLAMSQQQNGGDHPIVESPLDNNNIDDNPAAVAKNNNDVVKINNNNNAASAVELGTCSASVGLKNKAASDFNMLDVYDLIKFDNQDGGVWKQGFKINPDSSRFTEANKLKVVVIPHSHNDPGWIKTFEKYFEDQTKHILDNMLIELGANPDLKFIWAEISYFNLWWTDLSTAQKKAVQKLVENKQLEFVTGGWVMPDEVIIWKKMHATLKSQLANKNRKPVFERDEKPAFTKD
;
A
#
# COMPACT_ATOMS: atom_id res chain seq x y z
N MET A 1 60.24 46.34 35.83
CA MET A 1 59.02 46.53 35.03
C MET A 1 59.38 46.30 33.56
N VAL A 2 59.14 45.11 33.02
CA VAL A 2 59.61 44.70 31.68
C VAL A 2 58.62 45.26 30.64
N LYS A 3 59.08 46.18 29.77
CA LYS A 3 58.32 46.65 28.61
C LYS A 3 58.25 45.52 27.59
N MET A 4 57.14 44.79 27.57
CA MET A 4 56.86 43.82 26.51
C MET A 4 56.48 44.56 25.23
N ASP A 5 57.20 44.25 24.15
CA ASP A 5 57.02 44.83 22.83
C ASP A 5 55.62 44.47 22.29
N LEU A 6 54.80 45.50 22.08
CA LEU A 6 53.39 45.38 21.71
C LEU A 6 53.19 44.58 20.41
N LYS A 7 54.19 44.60 19.52
CA LYS A 7 54.19 43.79 18.29
C LYS A 7 54.31 42.30 18.57
N LYS A 8 55.09 41.91 19.58
CA LYS A 8 55.23 40.50 19.99
C LYS A 8 53.96 39.99 20.67
N VAL A 9 53.29 40.82 21.45
CA VAL A 9 52.00 40.48 22.07
C VAL A 9 50.92 40.25 21.01
N PHE A 10 50.89 41.09 19.97
CA PHE A 10 49.93 40.94 18.88
C PHE A 10 50.16 39.66 18.05
N VAL A 11 51.42 39.34 17.72
CA VAL A 11 51.76 38.12 16.96
C VAL A 11 51.50 36.84 17.76
N ILE A 12 51.80 36.84 19.06
CA ILE A 12 51.52 35.69 19.94
C ILE A 12 50.00 35.54 20.13
N GLY A 13 49.26 36.64 20.24
CA GLY A 13 47.81 36.64 20.35
C GLY A 13 47.11 36.11 19.10
N THR A 14 47.54 36.53 17.90
CA THR A 14 46.96 36.03 16.64
C THR A 14 47.31 34.58 16.37
N ALA A 15 48.54 34.15 16.66
CA ALA A 15 48.94 32.75 16.57
C ALA A 15 48.12 31.85 17.53
N GLY A 16 47.90 32.30 18.76
CA GLY A 16 47.05 31.60 19.73
C GLY A 16 45.60 31.47 19.27
N PHE A 17 45.03 32.53 18.69
CA PHE A 17 43.65 32.53 18.18
C PHE A 17 43.45 31.56 17.01
N VAL A 18 44.43 31.46 16.10
CA VAL A 18 44.38 30.52 14.96
C VAL A 18 44.44 29.07 15.44
N VAL A 19 45.30 28.75 16.41
CA VAL A 19 45.42 27.39 16.96
C VAL A 19 44.14 26.97 17.69
N ILE A 20 43.54 27.88 18.46
CA ILE A 20 42.27 27.62 19.16
C ILE A 20 41.12 27.45 18.15
N SER A 21 41.09 28.26 17.10
CA SER A 21 40.05 28.18 16.05
C SER A 21 40.15 26.88 15.24
N LEU A 22 41.37 26.46 14.88
CA LEU A 22 41.60 25.18 14.20
C LEU A 22 41.31 23.99 15.12
N GLY A 23 41.61 24.09 16.42
CA GLY A 23 41.25 23.08 17.42
C GLY A 23 39.74 22.93 17.59
N LEU A 24 39.00 24.04 17.68
CA LEU A 24 37.54 24.05 17.70
C LEU A 24 36.93 23.52 16.40
N PHE A 25 37.51 23.87 15.25
CA PHE A 25 37.09 23.32 13.95
C PHE A 25 37.34 21.81 13.86
N TYR A 26 38.48 21.32 14.35
CA TYR A 26 38.80 19.89 14.43
C TYR A 26 37.84 19.15 15.37
N VAL A 27 37.52 19.72 16.54
CA VAL A 27 36.57 19.14 17.49
C VAL A 27 35.13 19.17 16.95
N LEU A 28 34.70 20.22 16.26
CA LEU A 28 33.37 20.30 15.64
C LEU A 28 33.22 19.35 14.44
N THR A 29 34.28 19.18 13.64
CA THR A 29 34.30 18.24 12.51
C THR A 29 34.44 16.78 12.97
N ASN A 30 35.06 16.51 14.13
CA ASN A 30 35.07 15.16 14.72
C ASN A 30 33.85 14.87 15.62
N SER A 31 33.24 15.86 16.27
CA SER A 31 32.04 15.65 17.10
C SER A 31 30.80 15.34 16.26
N THR A 32 30.77 15.78 15.00
CA THR A 32 29.75 15.35 14.02
C THR A 32 29.98 13.92 13.50
N ARG A 33 31.12 13.28 13.82
CA ARG A 33 31.41 11.87 13.51
C ARG A 33 31.15 10.90 14.67
N ILE A 34 30.83 11.39 15.88
CA ILE A 34 30.59 10.54 17.06
C ILE A 34 29.20 10.84 17.63
N THR A 35 28.15 10.52 16.86
CA THR A 35 26.84 10.18 17.42
C THR A 35 26.33 8.92 16.72
N SER A 36 26.29 7.85 17.49
CA SER A 36 25.78 6.51 17.15
C SER A 36 24.33 6.58 16.64
N GLY A 37 24.18 6.65 15.31
CA GLY A 37 22.89 6.60 14.61
C GLY A 37 23.00 6.39 13.09
N ARG A 38 24.23 6.35 12.55
CA ARG A 38 24.49 6.18 11.12
C ARG A 38 24.31 4.73 10.65
N SER A 39 24.72 3.75 11.47
CA SER A 39 24.61 2.33 11.12
C SER A 39 23.14 1.84 11.00
N GLN A 40 22.24 2.26 11.90
CA GLN A 40 20.82 1.87 11.81
C GLN A 40 20.11 2.51 10.60
N ARG A 41 20.48 3.75 10.23
CA ARG A 41 19.94 4.43 9.03
C ARG A 41 20.50 3.84 7.74
N GLU A 42 21.80 3.54 7.67
CA GLU A 42 22.40 2.91 6.48
C GLU A 42 21.86 1.49 6.28
N VAL A 43 21.70 0.70 7.34
CA VAL A 43 21.10 -0.65 7.25
C VAL A 43 19.61 -0.58 6.85
N ASN A 44 18.83 0.39 7.34
CA ASN A 44 17.45 0.57 6.89
C ASN A 44 17.35 1.14 5.47
N LEU A 45 18.26 2.03 5.07
CA LEU A 45 18.29 2.62 3.72
C LEU A 45 18.65 1.55 2.70
N GLU A 46 19.64 0.70 2.98
CA GLU A 46 20.03 -0.41 2.13
C GLU A 46 18.94 -1.50 2.05
N ASN A 47 18.18 -1.69 3.14
CA ASN A 47 17.02 -2.60 3.12
C ASN A 47 15.83 -2.00 2.33
N MET A 48 15.64 -0.68 2.39
CA MET A 48 14.65 0.03 1.58
C MET A 48 15.05 0.06 0.10
N GLU A 49 16.31 0.33 -0.22
CA GLU A 49 16.86 0.31 -1.58
C GLU A 49 16.74 -1.07 -2.20
N ARG A 50 17.08 -2.15 -1.46
CA ARG A 50 16.85 -3.53 -1.93
C ARG A 50 15.38 -3.82 -2.18
N LYS A 51 14.48 -3.36 -1.31
CA LYS A 51 13.02 -3.50 -1.54
C LYS A 51 12.58 -2.72 -2.77
N LEU A 52 13.07 -1.50 -2.95
CA LEU A 52 12.74 -0.64 -4.09
C LEU A 52 13.27 -1.24 -5.40
N GLN A 53 14.47 -1.81 -5.38
CA GLN A 53 15.08 -2.50 -6.51
C GLN A 53 14.33 -3.79 -6.86
N SER A 54 13.92 -4.58 -5.86
CA SER A 54 13.06 -5.75 -6.09
C SER A 54 11.69 -5.37 -6.67
N LEU A 55 11.16 -4.21 -6.28
CA LEU A 55 9.89 -3.70 -6.78
C LEU A 55 10.03 -3.19 -8.22
N GLU A 56 11.14 -2.52 -8.54
CA GLU A 56 11.46 -2.06 -9.89
C GLU A 56 11.68 -3.25 -10.83
N GLU A 57 12.38 -4.29 -10.39
CA GLU A 57 12.56 -5.53 -11.16
C GLU A 57 11.23 -6.25 -11.40
N ALA A 58 10.36 -6.33 -10.39
CA ALA A 58 9.02 -6.85 -10.54
C ALA A 58 8.19 -6.02 -11.54
N PHE A 59 8.33 -4.69 -11.51
CA PHE A 59 7.64 -3.79 -12.42
C PHE A 59 8.15 -3.90 -13.87
N GLN A 60 9.47 -4.01 -14.07
CA GLN A 60 10.06 -4.21 -15.40
C GLN A 60 9.74 -5.60 -15.96
N SER A 61 9.74 -6.63 -15.12
CA SER A 61 9.29 -7.97 -15.49
C SER A 61 7.83 -7.93 -15.93
N HIS A 62 6.95 -7.29 -15.15
CA HIS A 62 5.55 -7.10 -15.50
C HIS A 62 5.38 -6.29 -16.80
N LYS A 63 6.22 -5.28 -17.04
CA LYS A 63 6.23 -4.49 -18.29
C LYS A 63 6.64 -5.32 -19.50
N MET A 64 7.60 -6.23 -19.35
CA MET A 64 8.02 -7.16 -20.41
C MET A 64 6.92 -8.19 -20.70
N SER A 65 6.33 -8.79 -19.67
CA SER A 65 5.16 -9.67 -19.82
C SER A 65 4.00 -8.96 -20.53
N MET A 66 3.73 -7.70 -20.17
CA MET A 66 2.72 -6.88 -20.84
C MET A 66 3.04 -6.53 -22.30
N LYS A 67 4.32 -6.47 -22.70
CA LYS A 67 4.72 -6.28 -24.11
C LYS A 67 4.59 -7.58 -24.91
N GLU A 68 4.90 -8.72 -24.31
CA GLU A 68 4.71 -10.01 -24.98
C GLU A 68 3.22 -10.34 -25.17
N LEU A 69 2.39 -10.04 -24.17
CA LEU A 69 0.93 -10.16 -24.26
C LEU A 69 0.34 -9.29 -25.37
N GLU A 70 0.88 -8.07 -25.55
CA GLU A 70 0.47 -7.16 -26.62
C GLU A 70 0.85 -7.70 -28.01
N LYS A 71 2.05 -8.26 -28.17
CA LYS A 71 2.49 -8.90 -29.41
C LYS A 71 1.65 -10.13 -29.76
N LEU A 72 1.23 -10.90 -28.76
CA LEU A 72 0.37 -12.08 -28.94
C LEU A 72 -1.08 -11.71 -29.27
N ALA A 73 -1.65 -10.70 -28.60
CA ALA A 73 -3.00 -10.20 -28.89
C ALA A 73 -3.14 -9.65 -30.32
N MET A 74 -2.10 -9.00 -30.84
CA MET A 74 -2.07 -8.51 -32.22
C MET A 74 -2.02 -9.65 -33.27
N SER A 75 -1.56 -10.84 -32.90
CA SER A 75 -1.52 -12.00 -33.81
C SER A 75 -2.85 -12.76 -33.90
N GLN A 76 -3.71 -12.70 -32.86
CA GLN A 76 -5.02 -13.38 -32.86
C GLN A 76 -6.13 -12.60 -33.58
N GLN A 77 -5.97 -11.30 -33.79
CA GLN A 77 -6.93 -10.48 -34.54
C GLN A 77 -6.95 -10.77 -36.06
N GLN A 78 -6.03 -11.60 -36.58
CA GLN A 78 -5.95 -11.93 -38.00
C GLN A 78 -6.72 -13.20 -38.42
N ASN A 79 -7.17 -14.05 -37.49
CA ASN A 79 -7.86 -15.31 -37.82
C ASN A 79 -9.19 -15.43 -37.03
N GLY A 80 -10.26 -14.82 -37.57
CA GLY A 80 -11.63 -15.09 -37.14
C GLY A 80 -12.35 -16.03 -38.12
N GLY A 81 -13.01 -17.06 -37.61
CA GLY A 81 -13.89 -17.98 -38.36
C GLY A 81 -14.68 -18.92 -37.43
N ASP A 82 -15.95 -19.14 -37.75
CA ASP A 82 -17.10 -19.63 -36.95
C ASP A 82 -17.11 -21.12 -36.48
N HIS A 83 -18.10 -21.42 -35.61
CA HIS A 83 -18.90 -22.67 -35.41
C HIS A 83 -18.65 -23.53 -34.12
N PRO A 84 -19.60 -24.43 -33.70
CA PRO A 84 -20.75 -24.17 -32.82
C PRO A 84 -20.83 -25.14 -31.59
N ILE A 85 -21.87 -24.96 -30.77
CA ILE A 85 -22.20 -25.66 -29.49
C ILE A 85 -22.49 -27.17 -29.69
N VAL A 86 -21.97 -28.03 -28.80
CA VAL A 86 -22.44 -29.42 -28.55
C VAL A 86 -22.44 -29.73 -27.04
N GLU A 87 -23.53 -30.30 -26.52
CA GLU A 87 -23.77 -30.66 -25.11
C GLU A 87 -23.39 -32.11 -24.74
N SER A 88 -23.04 -32.27 -23.43
CA SER A 88 -23.19 -33.45 -22.52
C SER A 88 -22.24 -34.67 -22.66
N PRO A 89 -22.09 -35.59 -21.67
CA PRO A 89 -22.60 -35.67 -20.28
C PRO A 89 -21.53 -36.00 -19.18
N LEU A 90 -22.02 -36.09 -17.94
CA LEU A 90 -21.39 -36.39 -16.63
C LEU A 90 -20.45 -37.62 -16.59
N ASP A 91 -19.47 -37.61 -15.67
CA ASP A 91 -19.26 -38.76 -14.77
C ASP A 91 -18.51 -38.39 -13.47
N ASN A 92 -19.11 -38.81 -12.35
CA ASN A 92 -18.63 -38.74 -10.99
C ASN A 92 -17.56 -39.80 -10.73
N ASN A 93 -16.59 -39.52 -9.86
CA ASN A 93 -16.09 -40.45 -8.83
C ASN A 93 -15.13 -39.72 -7.85
N ASN A 94 -15.62 -39.42 -6.63
CA ASN A 94 -15.17 -40.03 -5.36
C ASN A 94 -13.62 -40.33 -5.27
N ILE A 95 -12.81 -39.86 -4.30
CA ILE A 95 -12.84 -40.09 -2.82
C ILE A 95 -11.65 -39.36 -2.13
N ASP A 96 -11.87 -38.91 -0.89
CA ASP A 96 -10.97 -38.66 0.28
C ASP A 96 -9.95 -37.51 0.35
N ASP A 97 -10.35 -36.48 1.13
CA ASP A 97 -9.87 -36.13 2.48
C ASP A 97 -8.38 -35.76 2.78
N ASN A 98 -8.25 -34.48 3.20
CA ASN A 98 -7.43 -33.94 4.29
C ASN A 98 -5.98 -33.45 4.00
N PRO A 99 -5.75 -32.12 3.83
CA PRO A 99 -4.43 -31.54 3.65
C PRO A 99 -3.93 -30.85 4.94
N ALA A 100 -3.66 -31.62 6.00
CA ALA A 100 -3.11 -31.06 7.25
C ALA A 100 -1.68 -31.53 7.59
N ALA A 101 -1.02 -32.31 6.73
CA ALA A 101 0.20 -33.03 7.13
C ALA A 101 1.36 -33.02 6.14
N VAL A 102 1.62 -31.94 5.37
CA VAL A 102 2.90 -31.84 4.62
C VAL A 102 3.38 -30.39 4.56
N ALA A 103 3.75 -29.81 5.70
CA ALA A 103 4.51 -28.56 5.73
C ALA A 103 5.59 -28.60 6.81
N LYS A 104 6.44 -29.63 6.77
CA LYS A 104 7.72 -29.66 7.48
C LYS A 104 8.74 -30.45 6.68
N ASN A 105 9.51 -29.77 5.83
CA ASN A 105 10.98 -29.83 5.81
C ASN A 105 11.51 -29.06 4.60
N ASN A 106 12.25 -27.99 4.87
CA ASN A 106 13.16 -27.36 3.93
C ASN A 106 14.42 -28.24 3.86
N ASN A 107 14.75 -28.82 2.70
CA ASN A 107 16.13 -29.09 2.21
C ASN A 107 16.29 -29.98 0.96
N ASP A 108 15.33 -30.07 0.03
CA ASP A 108 15.57 -30.80 -1.23
C ASP A 108 15.81 -29.86 -2.41
N VAL A 109 17.10 -29.64 -2.69
CA VAL A 109 17.58 -29.11 -3.97
C VAL A 109 17.37 -30.20 -5.03
N VAL A 110 16.33 -30.07 -5.84
CA VAL A 110 16.08 -30.99 -6.97
C VAL A 110 17.13 -30.74 -8.05
N LYS A 111 18.03 -31.71 -8.24
CA LYS A 111 18.96 -31.77 -9.37
C LYS A 111 18.20 -32.25 -10.62
N ILE A 112 18.22 -31.46 -11.69
CA ILE A 112 17.62 -31.85 -12.98
C ILE A 112 18.66 -32.63 -13.80
N ASN A 113 18.39 -33.92 -14.03
CA ASN A 113 19.10 -34.73 -15.03
C ASN A 113 18.41 -34.56 -16.39
N ASN A 114 19.14 -34.05 -17.38
CA ASN A 114 18.74 -34.06 -18.78
C ASN A 114 19.09 -35.42 -19.41
N ASN A 115 18.09 -36.15 -19.92
CA ASN A 115 18.26 -37.09 -21.04
C ASN A 115 16.93 -37.36 -21.76
N ASN A 116 16.80 -36.67 -22.89
CA ASN A 116 16.15 -36.94 -24.18
C ASN A 116 15.12 -38.08 -24.36
N ASN A 117 14.00 -37.66 -24.99
CA ASN A 117 13.20 -38.32 -26.03
C ASN A 117 12.06 -39.28 -25.62
N ALA A 118 10.89 -38.69 -25.38
CA ALA A 118 9.63 -39.13 -26.01
C ALA A 118 8.67 -37.92 -26.09
N ALA A 119 8.12 -37.70 -27.28
CA ALA A 119 7.26 -36.57 -27.58
C ALA A 119 5.97 -36.56 -26.73
N SER A 120 5.81 -35.52 -25.91
CA SER A 120 4.51 -34.97 -25.52
C SER A 120 4.74 -33.50 -25.24
N ALA A 121 4.01 -32.65 -25.96
CA ALA A 121 4.07 -31.22 -25.80
C ALA A 121 3.79 -30.88 -24.33
N VAL A 122 4.83 -30.44 -23.62
CA VAL A 122 4.68 -29.79 -22.33
C VAL A 122 3.95 -28.49 -22.63
N GLU A 123 2.66 -28.40 -22.30
CA GLU A 123 1.94 -27.14 -22.22
C GLU A 123 2.74 -26.24 -21.27
N LEU A 124 3.47 -25.28 -21.86
CA LEU A 124 4.11 -24.21 -21.10
C LEU A 124 3.00 -23.41 -20.40
N GLY A 125 3.06 -23.43 -19.07
CA GLY A 125 2.10 -22.84 -18.16
C GLY A 125 1.58 -21.47 -18.61
N THR A 126 0.31 -21.47 -18.99
CA THR A 126 -0.46 -20.27 -19.28
C THR A 126 -0.65 -19.49 -17.98
N CYS A 127 -0.06 -18.29 -17.89
CA CYS A 127 -0.37 -17.39 -16.77
C CYS A 127 -1.79 -16.87 -16.99
N SER A 128 -2.74 -17.30 -16.16
CA SER A 128 -4.16 -16.99 -16.33
C SER A 128 -4.46 -15.53 -16.04
N ALA A 129 -4.34 -14.67 -17.05
CA ALA A 129 -5.01 -13.38 -17.11
C ALA A 129 -6.41 -13.56 -17.73
N SER A 130 -7.31 -14.23 -17.01
CA SER A 130 -8.79 -14.32 -17.20
C SER A 130 -9.38 -14.66 -18.58
N VAL A 131 -8.60 -14.70 -19.66
CA VAL A 131 -9.05 -15.03 -21.01
C VAL A 131 -8.71 -16.50 -21.24
N GLY A 132 -9.74 -17.35 -21.26
CA GLY A 132 -9.60 -18.79 -21.49
C GLY A 132 -9.76 -19.67 -20.25
N LEU A 133 -10.07 -19.11 -19.08
CA LEU A 133 -10.55 -19.91 -17.95
C LEU A 133 -11.94 -20.44 -18.29
N LYS A 134 -12.01 -21.70 -18.74
CA LYS A 134 -13.29 -22.40 -18.99
C LYS A 134 -14.14 -22.54 -17.73
N ASN A 135 -13.48 -22.53 -16.58
CA ASN A 135 -14.12 -22.70 -15.28
C ASN A 135 -14.19 -21.36 -14.56
N LYS A 136 -15.39 -21.01 -14.07
CA LYS A 136 -15.57 -19.90 -13.13
C LYS A 136 -14.63 -20.12 -11.92
N ALA A 137 -14.09 -19.03 -11.38
CA ALA A 137 -13.34 -19.10 -10.13
C ALA A 137 -14.22 -19.77 -9.05
N ALA A 138 -13.67 -20.76 -8.36
CA ALA A 138 -14.38 -21.44 -7.28
C ALA A 138 -14.63 -20.44 -6.14
N SER A 139 -15.90 -20.21 -5.83
CA SER A 139 -16.34 -19.35 -4.72
C SER A 139 -17.66 -19.92 -4.19
N ASP A 140 -17.84 -19.86 -2.87
CA ASP A 140 -19.10 -20.28 -2.24
C ASP A 140 -20.27 -19.39 -2.70
N PHE A 141 -19.97 -18.11 -2.98
CA PHE A 141 -20.94 -17.12 -3.42
C PHE A 141 -20.41 -16.30 -4.59
N ASN A 142 -21.17 -16.29 -5.68
CA ASN A 142 -21.02 -15.34 -6.78
C ASN A 142 -22.14 -14.30 -6.69
N MET A 143 -21.79 -13.02 -6.60
CA MET A 143 -22.80 -11.97 -6.42
C MET A 143 -23.81 -11.86 -7.57
N LEU A 144 -23.45 -12.24 -8.80
CA LEU A 144 -24.41 -12.27 -9.91
C LEU A 144 -25.46 -13.36 -9.70
N ASP A 145 -24.99 -14.56 -9.36
CA ASP A 145 -25.88 -15.70 -9.07
C ASP A 145 -26.77 -15.40 -7.85
N VAL A 146 -26.23 -14.72 -6.82
CA VAL A 146 -27.00 -14.25 -5.65
C VAL A 146 -28.06 -13.23 -6.04
N TYR A 147 -27.75 -12.29 -6.94
CA TYR A 147 -28.71 -11.30 -7.44
C TYR A 147 -29.87 -11.96 -8.18
N ASP A 148 -29.62 -13.01 -8.95
CA ASP A 148 -30.66 -13.76 -9.67
C ASP A 148 -31.59 -14.54 -8.73
N LEU A 149 -31.10 -14.90 -7.53
CA LEU A 149 -31.85 -15.68 -6.53
C LEU A 149 -32.66 -14.81 -5.56
N ILE A 150 -32.20 -13.60 -5.25
CA ILE A 150 -32.85 -12.72 -4.26
C ILE A 150 -34.08 -12.03 -4.87
N LYS A 151 -35.20 -12.01 -4.13
CA LYS A 151 -36.46 -11.37 -4.56
C LYS A 151 -36.49 -9.85 -4.38
N PHE A 152 -35.61 -9.32 -3.52
CA PHE A 152 -35.53 -7.89 -3.15
C PHE A 152 -36.82 -7.32 -2.53
N ASP A 153 -37.65 -8.17 -1.92
CA ASP A 153 -38.83 -7.72 -1.19
C ASP A 153 -38.43 -6.81 0.00
N ASN A 154 -39.07 -5.65 0.14
CA ASN A 154 -38.80 -4.70 1.23
C ASN A 154 -39.86 -4.82 2.35
N GLN A 155 -39.89 -5.98 3.01
CA GLN A 155 -40.82 -6.25 4.11
C GLN A 155 -40.34 -5.60 5.41
N ASP A 156 -41.26 -5.14 6.28
CA ASP A 156 -40.90 -4.59 7.59
C ASP A 156 -40.52 -5.71 8.58
N GLY A 157 -39.24 -5.78 8.94
CA GLY A 157 -38.69 -6.75 9.89
C GLY A 157 -38.94 -6.45 11.38
N GLY A 158 -39.65 -5.37 11.71
CA GLY A 158 -39.95 -4.97 13.09
C GLY A 158 -38.94 -3.97 13.65
N VAL A 159 -38.28 -4.32 14.77
CA VAL A 159 -37.24 -3.45 15.38
C VAL A 159 -35.99 -3.36 14.49
N TRP A 160 -35.66 -4.43 13.78
CA TRP A 160 -34.68 -4.42 12.70
C TRP A 160 -35.43 -4.35 11.36
N LYS A 161 -35.54 -3.14 10.80
CA LYS A 161 -36.43 -2.85 9.67
C LYS A 161 -36.21 -3.67 8.42
N GLN A 162 -34.95 -3.98 8.09
CA GLN A 162 -34.56 -4.70 6.88
C GLN A 162 -34.17 -6.16 7.15
N GLY A 163 -34.52 -6.69 8.32
CA GLY A 163 -34.18 -8.05 8.70
C GLY A 163 -35.37 -8.79 9.31
N PHE A 164 -35.10 -9.54 10.38
CA PHE A 164 -36.10 -10.35 11.06
C PHE A 164 -35.80 -10.43 12.55
N LYS A 165 -36.77 -10.93 13.33
CA LYS A 165 -36.59 -11.13 14.77
C LYS A 165 -35.50 -12.18 15.02
N ILE A 166 -34.41 -11.75 15.64
CA ILE A 166 -33.30 -12.63 16.04
C ILE A 166 -33.69 -13.36 17.33
N ASN A 167 -33.61 -14.69 17.33
CA ASN A 167 -33.77 -15.53 18.52
C ASN A 167 -32.41 -16.17 18.87
N PRO A 168 -31.59 -15.54 19.72
CA PRO A 168 -30.26 -16.04 20.01
C PRO A 168 -30.32 -17.29 20.91
N ASP A 169 -29.55 -18.31 20.55
CA ASP A 169 -29.35 -19.48 21.40
C ASP A 169 -28.27 -19.19 22.46
N SER A 170 -28.73 -18.90 23.68
CA SER A 170 -27.86 -18.60 24.82
C SER A 170 -26.97 -19.76 25.25
N SER A 171 -27.33 -21.01 24.92
CA SER A 171 -26.56 -22.20 25.32
C SER A 171 -25.18 -22.28 24.65
N ARG A 172 -24.98 -21.54 23.56
CA ARG A 172 -23.73 -21.46 22.81
C ARG A 172 -22.63 -20.71 23.55
N PHE A 173 -23.00 -19.87 24.51
CA PHE A 173 -22.06 -19.08 25.31
C PHE A 173 -21.83 -19.78 26.64
N THR A 174 -20.67 -20.41 26.78
CA THR A 174 -20.27 -21.14 27.99
C THR A 174 -19.01 -20.52 28.59
N GLU A 175 -18.62 -20.94 29.78
CA GLU A 175 -17.34 -20.51 30.38
C GLU A 175 -16.14 -20.85 29.49
N ALA A 176 -16.19 -21.98 28.78
CA ALA A 176 -15.17 -22.40 27.82
C ALA A 176 -15.28 -21.67 26.47
N ASN A 177 -16.45 -21.09 26.14
CA ASN A 177 -16.72 -20.41 24.88
C ASN A 177 -17.43 -19.07 25.11
N LYS A 178 -16.68 -18.09 25.62
CA LYS A 178 -17.19 -16.74 25.89
C LYS A 178 -17.29 -15.92 24.62
N LEU A 179 -18.34 -15.10 24.53
CA LEU A 179 -18.43 -14.05 23.53
C LEU A 179 -17.37 -12.98 23.80
N LYS A 180 -16.48 -12.75 22.84
CA LYS A 180 -15.51 -11.65 22.90
C LYS A 180 -16.12 -10.42 22.24
N VAL A 181 -16.41 -9.40 23.02
CA VAL A 181 -16.91 -8.11 22.52
C VAL A 181 -15.76 -7.13 22.45
N VAL A 182 -15.49 -6.60 21.27
CA VAL A 182 -14.51 -5.53 21.06
C VAL A 182 -15.27 -4.27 20.68
N VAL A 183 -15.18 -3.25 21.54
CA VAL A 183 -15.75 -1.93 21.25
C VAL A 183 -14.65 -1.10 20.59
N ILE A 184 -14.95 -0.53 19.41
CA ILE A 184 -13.98 0.20 18.60
C ILE A 184 -14.43 1.67 18.48
N PRO A 185 -13.90 2.56 19.33
CA PRO A 185 -14.14 4.00 19.20
C PRO A 185 -13.53 4.52 17.90
N HIS A 186 -14.32 5.29 17.15
CA HIS A 186 -13.92 5.92 15.89
C HIS A 186 -14.61 7.27 15.73
N SER A 187 -14.15 8.07 14.77
CA SER A 187 -14.82 9.29 14.34
C SER A 187 -14.73 9.39 12.82
N HIS A 188 -15.88 9.43 12.15
CA HIS A 188 -15.93 9.62 10.69
C HIS A 188 -15.77 11.11 10.36
N ASN A 189 -14.76 11.44 9.56
CA ASN A 189 -14.39 12.83 9.27
C ASN A 189 -14.32 13.04 7.76
N ASP A 190 -15.44 13.44 7.16
CA ASP A 190 -15.53 13.71 5.72
C ASP A 190 -14.59 14.84 5.28
N PRO A 191 -13.61 14.57 4.39
CA PRO A 191 -12.72 15.60 3.83
C PRO A 191 -13.42 16.51 2.80
N GLY A 192 -14.54 17.10 3.19
CA GLY A 192 -15.45 17.85 2.33
C GLY A 192 -16.77 17.11 2.10
N TRP A 193 -17.88 17.71 2.54
CA TRP A 193 -19.25 17.22 2.30
C TRP A 193 -20.24 18.40 2.40
N ILE A 194 -20.87 18.61 3.55
CA ILE A 194 -21.72 19.80 3.78
C ILE A 194 -20.90 21.05 4.18
N LYS A 195 -19.65 20.87 4.60
CA LYS A 195 -18.65 21.94 4.78
C LYS A 195 -17.42 21.63 3.93
N THR A 196 -16.58 22.64 3.70
CA THR A 196 -15.29 22.46 3.05
C THR A 196 -14.31 21.73 3.98
N PHE A 197 -13.23 21.21 3.40
CA PHE A 197 -12.17 20.53 4.12
C PHE A 197 -11.65 21.37 5.30
N GLU A 198 -11.27 22.63 5.04
CA GLU A 198 -10.70 23.56 6.03
C GLU A 198 -11.72 23.91 7.11
N LYS A 199 -12.98 24.15 6.72
CA LYS A 199 -14.01 24.52 7.67
C LYS A 199 -14.33 23.39 8.64
N TYR A 200 -14.35 22.14 8.18
CA TYR A 200 -14.44 20.99 9.07
C TYR A 200 -13.22 20.88 9.99
N PHE A 201 -12.03 21.13 9.45
CA PHE A 201 -10.80 21.06 10.23
C PHE A 201 -10.83 22.02 11.41
N GLU A 202 -11.12 23.29 11.14
CA GLU A 202 -11.17 24.37 12.13
C GLU A 202 -12.32 24.20 13.12
N ASP A 203 -13.53 23.91 12.64
CA ASP A 203 -14.72 23.85 13.50
C ASP A 203 -14.76 22.56 14.36
N GLN A 204 -14.16 21.45 13.90
CA GLN A 204 -14.45 20.11 14.45
C GLN A 204 -13.22 19.18 14.51
N THR A 205 -12.60 18.87 13.38
CA THR A 205 -11.62 17.77 13.29
C THR A 205 -10.39 18.00 14.16
N LYS A 206 -9.89 19.23 14.19
CA LYS A 206 -8.77 19.60 15.05
C LYS A 206 -9.08 19.33 16.53
N HIS A 207 -10.26 19.71 16.99
CA HIS A 207 -10.69 19.49 18.38
C HIS A 207 -10.83 18.00 18.72
N ILE A 208 -11.31 17.19 17.77
CA ILE A 208 -11.39 15.73 17.93
C ILE A 208 -9.98 15.15 18.15
N LEU A 209 -9.01 15.52 17.31
CA LEU A 209 -7.64 15.02 17.40
C LEU A 209 -6.90 15.54 18.63
N ASP A 210 -7.10 16.80 19.01
CA ASP A 210 -6.56 17.37 20.25
C ASP A 210 -7.09 16.61 21.48
N ASN A 211 -8.39 16.34 21.54
CA ASN A 211 -9.00 15.58 22.63
C ASN A 211 -8.57 14.11 22.62
N MET A 212 -8.42 13.48 21.45
CA MET A 212 -7.88 12.12 21.34
C MET A 212 -6.50 12.02 21.98
N LEU A 213 -5.61 12.97 21.72
CA LEU A 213 -4.27 12.99 22.30
C LEU A 213 -4.32 13.10 23.84
N ILE A 214 -5.22 13.92 24.38
CA ILE A 214 -5.41 14.10 25.82
C ILE A 214 -5.99 12.83 26.45
N GLU A 215 -7.11 12.34 25.95
CA GLU A 215 -7.87 11.24 26.56
C GLU A 215 -7.14 9.91 26.48
N LEU A 216 -6.51 9.59 25.34
CA LEU A 216 -5.67 8.40 25.23
C LEU A 216 -4.40 8.51 26.07
N GLY A 217 -3.83 9.72 26.19
CA GLY A 217 -2.67 9.97 27.04
C GLY A 217 -2.96 9.77 28.53
N ALA A 218 -4.19 10.07 28.96
CA ALA A 218 -4.64 9.91 30.34
C ALA A 218 -5.08 8.48 30.68
N ASN A 219 -5.58 7.71 29.70
CA ASN A 219 -6.21 6.41 29.94
C ASN A 219 -5.60 5.31 29.05
N PRO A 220 -4.71 4.43 29.57
CA PRO A 220 -3.95 3.46 28.77
C PRO A 220 -4.81 2.36 28.12
N ASP A 221 -5.99 2.08 28.67
CA ASP A 221 -6.90 1.06 28.16
C ASP A 221 -7.78 1.56 26.99
N LEU A 222 -7.87 2.89 26.81
CA LEU A 222 -8.65 3.45 25.70
C LEU A 222 -7.95 3.20 24.37
N LYS A 223 -8.79 2.92 23.37
CA LYS A 223 -8.42 2.69 21.97
C LYS A 223 -9.17 3.66 21.07
N PHE A 224 -8.56 4.04 19.96
CA PHE A 224 -9.20 4.85 18.95
C PHE A 224 -8.63 4.52 17.57
N ILE A 225 -9.50 4.44 16.56
CA ILE A 225 -9.08 4.28 15.17
C ILE A 225 -9.26 5.57 14.38
N TRP A 226 -8.34 5.81 13.44
CA TRP A 226 -8.37 6.96 12.53
C TRP A 226 -8.17 6.54 11.08
N ALA A 227 -8.97 7.09 10.16
CA ALA A 227 -8.93 6.71 8.75
C ALA A 227 -8.33 7.80 7.83
N GLU A 228 -8.80 9.05 7.95
CA GLU A 228 -8.52 10.10 6.96
C GLU A 228 -7.18 10.80 7.22
N ILE A 229 -6.14 10.40 6.48
CA ILE A 229 -4.77 10.92 6.68
C ILE A 229 -4.65 12.39 6.23
N SER A 230 -5.51 12.88 5.35
CA SER A 230 -5.54 14.31 4.96
C SER A 230 -5.65 15.23 6.18
N TYR A 231 -6.63 14.99 7.04
CA TYR A 231 -6.80 15.75 8.28
C TYR A 231 -5.71 15.49 9.30
N PHE A 232 -5.31 14.22 9.47
CA PHE A 232 -4.25 13.88 10.41
C PHE A 232 -2.94 14.57 10.04
N ASN A 233 -2.60 14.62 8.76
CA ASN A 233 -1.41 15.30 8.26
C ASN A 233 -1.47 16.81 8.54
N LEU A 234 -2.60 17.46 8.28
CA LEU A 234 -2.78 18.89 8.56
C LEU A 234 -2.68 19.18 10.07
N TRP A 235 -3.28 18.35 10.92
CA TRP A 235 -3.12 18.46 12.37
C TRP A 235 -1.67 18.21 12.81
N TRP A 236 -1.03 17.19 12.25
CA TRP A 236 0.34 16.80 12.59
C TRP A 236 1.37 17.89 12.31
N THR A 237 1.20 18.67 11.24
CA THR A 237 2.14 19.77 10.93
C THR A 237 2.20 20.81 12.04
N ASP A 238 1.06 21.06 12.71
CA ASP A 238 0.91 22.12 13.71
C ASP A 238 1.35 21.69 15.12
N LEU A 239 1.60 20.39 15.33
CA LEU A 239 2.00 19.87 16.64
C LEU A 239 3.44 20.22 17.03
N SER A 240 3.62 20.51 18.32
CA SER A 240 4.92 20.62 18.96
C SER A 240 5.66 19.28 18.97
N THR A 241 6.99 19.32 19.15
CA THR A 241 7.82 18.10 19.24
C THR A 241 7.37 17.17 20.38
N ALA A 242 6.91 17.73 21.50
CA ALA A 242 6.42 16.94 22.63
C ALA A 242 5.12 16.21 22.28
N GLN A 243 4.16 16.89 21.64
CA GLN A 243 2.91 16.28 21.19
C GLN A 243 3.15 15.20 20.14
N LYS A 244 4.04 15.45 19.16
CA LYS A 244 4.43 14.44 18.16
C LYS A 244 4.96 13.15 18.80
N LYS A 245 5.83 13.29 19.82
CA LYS A 245 6.33 12.13 20.60
C LYS A 245 5.23 11.41 21.36
N ALA A 246 4.29 12.15 21.96
CA ALA A 246 3.16 11.57 22.66
C ALA A 246 2.27 10.75 21.72
N VAL A 247 1.94 11.30 20.54
CA VAL A 247 1.18 10.58 19.50
C VAL A 247 1.93 9.34 19.01
N GLN A 248 3.25 9.44 18.76
CA GLN A 248 4.07 8.28 18.39
C GLN A 248 3.98 7.17 19.44
N LYS A 249 4.05 7.52 20.72
CA LYS A 249 3.89 6.57 21.82
C LYS A 249 2.51 5.91 21.81
N LEU A 250 1.44 6.67 21.53
CA LEU A 250 0.07 6.15 21.40
C LEU A 250 -0.08 5.14 20.24
N VAL A 251 0.69 5.31 19.16
CA VAL A 251 0.73 4.35 18.04
C VAL A 251 1.56 3.11 18.41
N GLU A 252 2.71 3.32 19.07
CA GLU A 252 3.60 2.24 19.50
C GLU A 252 2.91 1.30 20.50
N ASN A 253 2.16 1.86 21.46
CA ASN A 253 1.44 1.10 22.47
C ASN A 253 0.03 0.64 22.03
N LYS A 254 -0.30 0.81 20.74
CA LYS A 254 -1.56 0.35 20.13
C LYS A 254 -2.80 0.99 20.75
N GLN A 255 -2.72 2.21 21.27
CA GLN A 255 -3.90 2.97 21.66
C GLN A 255 -4.52 3.70 20.48
N LEU A 256 -3.69 4.24 19.59
CA LEU A 256 -4.11 4.83 18.32
C LEU A 256 -3.74 3.89 17.17
N GLU A 257 -4.71 3.53 16.33
CA GLU A 257 -4.49 2.71 15.13
C GLU A 257 -5.00 3.42 13.87
N PHE A 258 -4.20 3.42 12.81
CA PHE A 258 -4.62 3.92 11.52
C PHE A 258 -5.25 2.79 10.71
N VAL A 259 -6.51 2.98 10.30
CA VAL A 259 -7.26 2.04 9.47
C VAL A 259 -7.35 2.59 8.06
N THR A 260 -7.19 1.74 7.04
CA THR A 260 -7.03 2.12 5.62
C THR A 260 -5.77 2.96 5.34
N GLY A 261 -5.59 4.11 6.00
CA GLY A 261 -4.41 4.99 5.86
C GLY A 261 -4.38 5.79 4.55
N GLY A 262 -5.52 5.87 3.85
CA GLY A 262 -5.65 6.68 2.64
C GLY A 262 -5.76 8.18 2.97
N TRP A 263 -5.52 9.02 1.96
CA TRP A 263 -5.76 10.47 2.09
C TRP A 263 -7.22 10.77 2.46
N VAL A 264 -8.13 9.96 1.91
CA VAL A 264 -9.58 9.97 2.15
C VAL A 264 -10.08 8.53 2.20
N MET A 265 -11.33 8.32 2.65
CA MET A 265 -12.11 7.14 2.32
C MET A 265 -12.74 7.36 0.92
N PRO A 266 -12.25 6.69 -0.14
CA PRO A 266 -12.62 7.04 -1.50
C PRO A 266 -14.03 6.57 -1.87
N ASP A 267 -14.68 7.27 -2.80
CA ASP A 267 -15.84 6.72 -3.51
C ASP A 267 -15.39 5.51 -4.33
N GLU A 268 -15.98 4.35 -4.03
CA GLU A 268 -15.67 3.12 -4.73
C GLU A 268 -16.23 3.11 -6.16
N VAL A 269 -17.34 3.78 -6.47
CA VAL A 269 -17.95 3.70 -7.81
C VAL A 269 -17.12 4.46 -8.86
N ILE A 270 -16.81 5.73 -8.61
CA ILE A 270 -16.13 6.58 -9.60
C ILE A 270 -14.64 6.26 -9.65
N ILE A 271 -14.00 5.83 -8.56
CA ILE A 271 -12.57 5.50 -8.59
C ILE A 271 -12.29 4.30 -9.49
N TRP A 272 -13.17 3.28 -9.49
CA TRP A 272 -13.08 2.16 -10.44
C TRP A 272 -13.24 2.62 -11.88
N LYS A 273 -14.20 3.51 -12.16
CA LYS A 273 -14.38 4.06 -13.52
C LYS A 273 -13.17 4.85 -14.00
N LYS A 274 -12.59 5.68 -13.12
CA LYS A 274 -11.41 6.50 -13.45
C LYS A 274 -10.18 5.63 -13.64
N MET A 275 -9.96 4.64 -12.79
CA MET A 275 -8.85 3.69 -12.93
C MET A 275 -8.99 2.87 -14.22
N HIS A 276 -10.18 2.40 -14.55
CA HIS A 276 -10.46 1.69 -15.80
C HIS A 276 -10.24 2.57 -17.03
N ALA A 277 -10.69 3.82 -16.99
CA ALA A 277 -10.49 4.78 -18.06
C ALA A 277 -9.00 5.15 -18.24
N THR A 278 -8.26 5.32 -17.14
CA THR A 278 -6.81 5.56 -17.17
C THR A 278 -6.07 4.35 -17.72
N LEU A 279 -6.40 3.13 -17.29
CA LEU A 279 -5.83 1.90 -17.85
C LEU A 279 -6.14 1.75 -19.33
N LYS A 280 -7.39 1.97 -19.76
CA LYS A 280 -7.77 1.97 -21.18
C LYS A 280 -7.04 3.04 -21.97
N SER A 281 -6.87 4.24 -21.43
CA SER A 281 -6.13 5.34 -22.07
C SER A 281 -4.63 5.04 -22.18
N GLN A 282 -4.03 4.45 -21.15
CA GLN A 282 -2.63 4.03 -21.19
C GLN A 282 -2.40 2.88 -22.17
N LEU A 283 -3.30 1.91 -22.23
CA LEU A 283 -3.27 0.84 -23.24
C LEU A 283 -3.52 1.40 -24.67
N ALA A 284 -4.42 2.37 -24.83
CA ALA A 284 -4.67 3.03 -26.12
C ALA A 284 -3.50 3.92 -26.58
N ASN A 285 -2.82 4.60 -25.66
CA ASN A 285 -1.63 5.41 -25.96
C ASN A 285 -0.40 4.55 -26.23
N LYS A 286 -0.28 3.37 -25.59
CA LYS A 286 0.78 2.40 -25.92
C LYS A 286 0.65 1.85 -27.35
N ASN A 287 -0.59 1.74 -27.83
CA ASN A 287 -0.94 1.32 -29.20
C ASN A 287 -0.86 2.45 -30.25
N ARG A 288 -0.61 3.71 -29.86
CA ARG A 288 -0.28 4.78 -30.82
C ARG A 288 1.23 4.79 -31.04
N LYS A 289 1.68 4.43 -32.25
CA LYS A 289 3.06 4.70 -32.68
C LYS A 289 3.35 6.20 -32.50
N PRO A 290 4.54 6.60 -32.03
CA PRO A 290 4.92 8.01 -31.99
C PRO A 290 4.86 8.56 -33.41
N VAL A 291 4.00 9.55 -33.63
CA VAL A 291 4.08 10.39 -34.82
C VAL A 291 5.33 11.24 -34.61
N PHE A 292 6.45 10.80 -35.18
CA PHE A 292 7.60 11.66 -35.36
C PHE A 292 7.17 12.81 -36.28
N GLU A 293 7.06 13.99 -35.69
CA GLU A 293 7.00 15.27 -36.38
C GLU A 293 8.23 15.34 -37.30
N ARG A 294 7.97 15.41 -38.61
CA ARG A 294 9.03 15.39 -39.63
C ARG A 294 9.72 16.75 -39.61
N ASP A 295 11.04 16.73 -39.47
CA ASP A 295 11.95 17.88 -39.44
C ASP A 295 11.64 18.92 -40.54
N GLU A 296 11.12 20.09 -40.15
CA GLU A 296 11.38 21.33 -40.90
C GLU A 296 12.73 21.88 -40.45
N LYS A 297 13.76 21.67 -41.29
CA LYS A 297 15.08 22.31 -41.08
C LYS A 297 14.97 23.83 -41.30
N PRO A 298 15.69 24.63 -40.50
CA PRO A 298 15.71 26.08 -40.65
C PRO A 298 16.60 26.48 -41.84
N ALA A 299 16.02 27.15 -42.83
CA ALA A 299 16.78 27.87 -43.84
C ALA A 299 17.10 29.28 -43.30
N PHE A 300 18.32 29.44 -42.79
CA PHE A 300 18.95 30.74 -42.64
C PHE A 300 19.11 31.38 -44.02
N THR A 301 18.49 32.54 -44.24
CA THR A 301 18.96 33.51 -45.24
C THR A 301 20.18 34.23 -44.66
N LYS A 302 21.29 34.22 -45.40
CA LYS A 302 22.40 35.15 -45.23
C LYS A 302 22.23 36.29 -46.23
N ASP A 303 22.62 37.47 -45.75
CA ASP A 303 22.75 38.79 -46.39
C ASP A 303 21.46 39.63 -46.51
#